data_AF-A0A9Q0F0Q8-F1
#
_entry.id   AF-A0A9Q0F0Q8-F1
#
_cell.length_a   1.000
_cell.length_b   1.000
_cell.length_c   1.000
_cell.angle_alpha   90.00
_cell.angle_beta   90.00
_cell.angle_gamma   90.00
#
_symmetry.space_group_name_H-M   'P 1'
#
loop_
_entity.id
_entity.type
_entity.pdbx_description
1 polymer ?
#
loop_
_entity_poly.entity_id
_entity_poly.type
_entity_poly.pdbx_seq_one_letter_code
_entity_poly.pdbx_strand_id
1 'polypeptide(L)'
;FFKDSDPEDEEEKDPFCPTICLSSADKRRWKQTLIIKLLGKKVGYCFLHRTLMNQWKPKGEIIMADMGNNFYLLQFHNDQDYDRVLYDGP
;
A
#
# COMPACT_ATOMS: atom_id res chain seq x y z
N PHE A 1 -19.59 -17.27 9.58
CA PHE A 1 -19.25 -18.07 8.39
C PHE A 1 -19.20 -17.16 7.17
N PHE A 2 -18.24 -16.24 7.13
CA PHE A 2 -17.82 -15.61 5.88
C PHE A 2 -16.43 -16.16 5.60
N LYS A 3 -16.31 -16.72 4.41
CA LYS A 3 -15.24 -17.60 3.98
C LYS A 3 -14.03 -16.72 3.66
N ASP A 4 -12.94 -16.86 4.40
CA ASP A 4 -11.61 -16.33 4.05
C ASP A 4 -10.98 -17.10 2.87
N SER A 5 -11.80 -17.61 1.95
CA SER A 5 -11.31 -18.14 0.69
C SER A 5 -11.09 -16.95 -0.22
N ASP A 6 -9.89 -16.40 -0.14
CA ASP A 6 -9.23 -15.90 -1.34
C ASP A 6 -9.48 -16.97 -2.41
N PRO A 7 -10.08 -16.66 -3.57
CA PRO A 7 -9.98 -17.56 -4.70
C PRO A 7 -8.47 -17.80 -4.87
N GLU A 8 -8.04 -19.05 -4.76
CA GLU A 8 -6.72 -19.42 -5.26
C GLU A 8 -6.82 -19.12 -6.75
N ASP A 9 -6.35 -17.95 -7.15
CA ASP A 9 -6.22 -17.56 -8.53
C ASP A 9 -5.39 -18.68 -9.17
N GLU A 10 -6.03 -19.50 -10.01
CA GLU A 10 -5.38 -20.43 -10.93
C GLU A 10 -4.67 -19.61 -12.04
N GLU A 11 -3.89 -18.62 -11.63
CA GLU A 11 -3.00 -17.89 -12.51
C GLU A 11 -1.79 -18.79 -12.77
N GLU A 12 -1.54 -19.08 -14.04
CA GLU A 12 -0.34 -19.74 -14.53
C GLU A 12 0.88 -19.03 -13.91
N LYS A 13 1.49 -19.65 -12.90
CA LYS A 13 2.56 -19.03 -12.13
C LYS A 13 3.75 -18.79 -13.03
N ASP A 14 3.99 -17.54 -13.37
CA ASP A 14 5.19 -17.12 -14.10
C ASP A 14 6.44 -17.60 -13.34
N PRO A 15 7.23 -18.53 -13.91
CA PRO A 15 8.43 -19.05 -13.24
C PRO A 15 9.51 -17.97 -13.03
N PHE A 16 9.39 -16.80 -13.68
CA PHE A 16 10.28 -15.66 -13.49
C PHE A 16 9.77 -14.65 -12.45
N CYS A 17 8.53 -14.76 -11.98
CA CYS A 17 7.98 -13.89 -10.95
C CYS A 17 8.18 -14.54 -9.56
N PRO A 18 9.10 -14.02 -8.71
CA PRO A 18 9.34 -14.60 -7.40
C PRO A 18 8.08 -14.48 -6.53
N THR A 19 7.53 -15.62 -6.11
CA THR A 19 6.37 -15.65 -5.20
C THR A 19 6.86 -15.50 -3.77
N ILE A 20 6.39 -14.46 -3.09
CA ILE A 20 6.63 -14.28 -1.65
C ILE A 20 5.52 -15.03 -0.89
N CYS A 21 5.90 -16.10 -0.18
CA CYS A 21 4.96 -16.85 0.67
C CYS A 21 4.70 -16.09 1.97
N LEU A 22 3.49 -15.54 2.12
CA LEU A 22 3.04 -14.86 3.33
C LEU A 22 2.03 -15.71 4.09
N SER A 23 2.09 -15.69 5.42
CA SER A 23 1.02 -16.28 6.25
C SER A 23 -0.28 -15.50 6.08
N SER A 24 -1.42 -16.12 6.41
CA SER A 24 -2.72 -15.42 6.37
C SER A 24 -2.76 -14.19 7.29
N ALA A 25 -2.03 -14.21 8.41
CA ALA A 25 -1.89 -13.06 9.30
C ALA A 25 -1.07 -11.94 8.65
N ASP A 26 0.03 -12.28 7.96
CA ASP A 26 0.86 -11.31 7.25
C ASP A 26 0.10 -10.68 6.08
N LYS A 27 -0.61 -11.49 5.29
CA LYS A 27 -1.47 -10.98 4.19
C LYS A 27 -2.48 -9.95 4.69
N ARG A 28 -3.14 -10.22 5.82
CA ARG A 28 -4.10 -9.28 6.44
C ARG A 28 -3.43 -7.97 6.85
N ARG A 29 -2.21 -8.03 7.39
CA ARG A 29 -1.47 -6.85 7.82
C ARG A 29 -1.15 -5.89 6.66
N TRP A 30 -0.86 -6.44 5.49
CA TRP A 30 -0.49 -5.65 4.31
C TRP A 30 -1.69 -5.25 3.43
N LYS A 31 -2.90 -5.72 3.75
CA LYS A 31 -4.11 -5.53 2.91
C LYS A 31 -4.46 -4.05 2.66
N GLN A 32 -4.19 -3.17 3.62
CA GLN A 32 -4.46 -1.73 3.54
C GLN A 32 -3.17 -0.91 3.39
N THR A 33 -2.17 -1.46 2.68
CA THR A 33 -0.86 -0.81 2.52
C THR A 33 -0.56 -0.52 1.05
N LEU A 34 -0.13 0.70 0.75
CA LEU A 34 0.32 1.12 -0.57
C LEU A 34 1.83 1.30 -0.60
N ILE A 35 2.44 0.90 -1.71
CA ILE A 35 3.84 1.20 -2.04
C ILE A 35 3.86 2.35 -3.04
N ILE A 36 4.47 3.47 -2.65
CA ILE A 36 4.59 4.67 -3.49
C ILE A 36 6.04 4.83 -3.93
N LYS A 37 6.25 5.00 -5.23
CA LYS A 37 7.54 5.33 -5.81
C LYS A 37 7.56 6.77 -6.29
N LEU A 38 8.51 7.56 -5.81
CA LEU A 38 8.71 8.91 -6.33
C LEU A 38 9.58 8.87 -7.58
N LEU A 39 9.04 9.40 -8.67
CA LEU A 39 9.73 9.55 -9.94
C LEU A 39 10.39 10.93 -10.00
N GLY A 40 11.66 10.99 -10.38
CA GLY A 40 12.38 12.26 -10.54
C GLY A 40 13.17 12.69 -9.30
N LYS A 41 12.97 13.94 -8.85
CA LYS A 41 13.76 14.53 -7.76
C LYS A 41 13.37 13.93 -6.42
N LYS A 42 14.38 13.52 -5.64
CA LYS A 42 14.18 13.10 -4.26
C LYS A 42 13.65 14.28 -3.43
N VAL A 43 12.49 14.12 -2.81
CA VAL A 43 11.94 15.06 -1.82
C VAL A 43 12.18 14.53 -0.42
N GLY A 44 12.23 15.43 0.56
CA GLY A 44 12.36 15.04 1.96
C GLY A 44 11.09 14.34 2.48
N TYR A 45 11.27 13.39 3.39
CA TYR A 45 10.18 12.62 4.02
C TYR A 45 9.05 13.54 4.55
N CYS A 46 9.39 14.57 5.33
CA CYS A 46 8.40 15.47 5.91
C CYS A 46 7.62 16.26 4.85
N PHE A 47 8.27 16.61 3.74
CA PHE A 47 7.62 17.30 2.63
C PHE A 47 6.63 16.38 1.93
N LEU A 48 7.05 15.15 1.60
CA LEU A 48 6.19 14.14 1.00
C LEU A 48 4.97 13.88 1.89
N HIS A 49 5.22 13.58 3.16
CA HIS A 49 4.18 13.29 4.14
C HIS A 49 3.14 14.41 4.18
N ARG A 50 3.57 15.66 4.34
CA ARG A 50 2.67 16.81 4.39
C ARG A 50 1.88 17.00 3.10
N THR A 51 2.52 16.82 1.94
CA THR A 51 1.85 16.95 0.64
C THR A 51 0.76 15.89 0.48
N LEU A 52 1.06 14.63 0.81
CA LEU A 52 0.07 13.54 0.75
C LEU A 52 -1.11 13.77 1.70
N MET A 53 -0.84 14.16 2.95
CA MET A 53 -1.91 14.46 3.92
C MET A 53 -2.80 15.64 3.47
N ASN A 54 -2.21 16.67 2.87
CA ASN A 54 -2.95 17.83 2.38
C ASN A 54 -3.78 17.52 1.12
N GLN A 55 -3.27 16.65 0.26
CA GLN A 55 -3.90 16.30 -1.02
C GLN A 55 -5.05 15.33 -0.81
N TRP A 56 -4.81 14.23 -0.07
CA TRP A 56 -5.81 13.19 0.14
C TRP A 56 -6.80 13.51 1.26
N LYS A 57 -6.38 14.32 2.24
CA LYS A 57 -7.20 14.67 3.41
C LYS A 57 -7.85 13.43 4.03
N PRO A 58 -7.03 12.43 4.43
CA PRO A 58 -7.55 11.18 4.95
C PRO A 58 -8.38 11.42 6.21
N LYS A 59 -9.43 10.63 6.38
CA LYS A 59 -10.27 10.67 7.59
C LYS A 59 -9.59 9.94 8.75
N GLY A 60 -8.85 8.88 8.46
CA GLY A 60 -8.10 8.06 9.41
C GLY A 60 -6.62 8.37 9.45
N GLU A 61 -5.93 7.71 10.40
CA GLU A 61 -4.48 7.76 10.50
C GLU A 61 -3.82 7.01 9.33
N ILE A 62 -2.76 7.60 8.79
CA ILE A 62 -1.87 6.96 7.82
C ILE A 62 -0.48 6.91 8.44
N ILE A 63 0.09 5.72 8.50
CA ILE A 63 1.48 5.49 8.92
C ILE A 63 2.34 5.41 7.67
N MET A 64 3.37 6.25 7.59
CA MET A 64 4.31 6.25 6.47
C MET A 64 5.70 5.74 6.91
N ALA A 65 6.33 4.90 6.09
CA ALA A 65 7.68 4.39 6.32
C ALA A 65 8.54 4.52 5.05
N ASP A 66 9.82 4.86 5.22
CA ASP A 66 10.79 4.96 4.13
C ASP A 66 11.45 3.59 3.89
N MET A 67 11.32 3.05 2.67
CA MET A 67 11.95 1.79 2.26
C MET A 67 13.29 2.00 1.54
N GLY A 68 13.70 3.25 1.34
CA GLY A 68 14.86 3.61 0.53
C GLY A 68 14.56 3.59 -0.97
N ASN A 69 15.55 4.01 -1.76
CA ASN A 69 15.45 4.09 -3.23
C ASN A 69 14.19 4.82 -3.75
N ASN A 70 13.76 5.85 -3.02
CA ASN A 70 12.55 6.65 -3.29
C ASN A 70 11.23 5.84 -3.23
N PHE A 71 11.22 4.72 -2.52
CA PHE A 71 10.02 3.97 -2.20
C PHE A 71 9.56 4.25 -0.77
N TYR A 72 8.25 4.39 -0.61
CA TYR A 72 7.58 4.66 0.66
C TYR A 72 6.43 3.68 0.85
N LEU A 73 6.26 3.20 2.07
CA LEU A 73 5.08 2.43 2.48
C LEU A 73 4.10 3.35 3.15
N LEU A 74 2.83 3.26 2.78
CA LEU A 74 1.74 3.92 3.45
C LEU A 74 0.73 2.90 3.91
N GLN A 75 0.58 2.75 5.22
CA GLN A 75 -0.41 1.89 5.84
C GLN A 75 -1.60 2.74 6.30
N PHE A 76 -2.78 2.39 5.82
CA PHE A 76 -4.02 3.08 6.11
C PHE A 76 -4.75 2.35 7.25
N HIS A 77 -5.28 3.10 8.21
CA HIS A 77 -6.14 2.53 9.24
C HIS A 77 -7.61 2.45 8.80
N ASN A 78 -7.98 3.17 7.74
CA ASN A 78 -9.34 3.26 7.22
C ASN A 78 -9.41 2.72 5.79
N ASP A 79 -10.24 1.70 5.58
CA ASP A 79 -10.49 1.09 4.26
C ASP A 79 -10.97 2.12 3.22
N GLN A 80 -11.83 3.06 3.62
CA GLN A 80 -12.36 4.07 2.68
C GLN A 80 -11.28 5.03 2.19
N ASP A 81 -10.32 5.38 3.05
CA ASP A 81 -9.21 6.25 2.64
C ASP A 81 -8.26 5.49 1.73
N TYR A 82 -8.02 4.20 1.99
CA TYR A 82 -7.23 3.32 1.12
C TYR A 82 -7.87 3.21 -0.28
N ASP A 83 -9.15 2.84 -0.35
CA ASP A 83 -9.87 2.67 -1.61
C ASP A 83 -9.88 3.98 -2.40
N ARG A 84 -10.17 5.10 -1.72
CA ARG A 84 -10.18 6.41 -2.36
C ARG A 84 -8.83 6.75 -2.98
N VAL A 85 -7.74 6.56 -2.24
CA VAL A 85 -6.39 6.85 -2.76
C VAL A 85 -6.02 5.90 -3.91
N LEU A 86 -6.43 4.63 -3.82
CA LEU A 86 -6.14 3.61 -4.82
C LEU A 86 -6.87 3.87 -6.14
N TYR A 87 -8.15 4.25 -6.08
CA TYR A 87 -9.01 4.37 -7.27
C TYR A 87 -9.13 5.79 -7.81
N ASP A 88 -9.15 6.81 -6.94
CA ASP A 88 -9.25 8.20 -7.37
C ASP A 88 -7.87 8.84 -7.61
N GLY A 89 -6.80 8.17 -7.18
CA GLY A 89 -5.42 8.64 -7.32
C GLY A 89 -5.09 9.87 -6.45
N PRO A 90 -3.86 10.37 -6.57
CA PRO A 90 -3.48 11.69 -6.06
C PRO A 90 -4.00 12.85 -6.89
#